data_AF-A0A3C0ARS0-F1
#
_entry.id   AF-A0A3C0ARS0-F1
#
_cell.length_a   1.000
_cell.length_b   1.000
_cell.length_c   1.000
_cell.angle_alpha   90.00
_cell.angle_beta   90.00
_cell.angle_gamma   90.00
#
_symmetry.space_group_name_H-M   'P 1'
#
loop_
_entity.id
_entity.type
_entity.pdbx_description
1 polymer ?
#
loop_
_entity_poly.entity_id
_entity_poly.type
_entity_poly.pdbx_seq_one_letter_code
_entity_poly.pdbx_strand_id
1 'polypeptide(L)'
;MILRYLIGFLFVLCLPATSIQSAELPEKKSSDRHKIVLIAGPKSHGPVGNGIHDYPWSVKLLKVMLDNSNIRDKVRVEYHLEGWPENPETLDDADTIMVISDGRDGDKFAEAPHFANAAQLKQIQQQIDRGCGFLTFHFSTFAPDQYAKQIQNWSGGYFDWEENGKRNWYSAIKTLKAAVTLPHPTHPVCRGVEPFELREEFYFNIRFQPADHRLTTLLEVGELKGRPENGNIVAWAKERSQGGRGFGTTCGHYYDNWQNAAFRKFILNAIAWTAGIDVPPSGVDARYYTHQEITTALAGIQGTEPALVDSQPIRVLLFAGNEAHAWHNWKKTTPVIEQQLERDPRIKVDVTNDIEDLSKKNLQDYQVIVQNYANWHDGTPLSESSRTAFMNYLQRGGGLILIHFANGAFHFSLPQAGESDWPEYRKIVRRVWNHDGKGDQKSGHDAFGEFTVQITD
;
A
#
# COMPACT_ATOMS: atom_id res chain seq x y z
N MET A 1 -63.23 -79.58 16.21
CA MET A 1 -62.16 -80.59 16.35
C MET A 1 -60.96 -80.09 15.54
N ILE A 2 -59.82 -79.88 16.20
CA ILE A 2 -58.42 -79.89 15.68
C ILE A 2 -57.91 -78.67 14.87
N LEU A 3 -57.29 -77.73 15.61
CA LEU A 3 -55.89 -77.26 15.54
C LEU A 3 -55.05 -77.51 14.27
N ARG A 4 -54.33 -76.49 13.74
CA ARG A 4 -52.83 -76.43 13.70
C ARG A 4 -52.25 -75.18 13.03
N TYR A 5 -51.16 -74.72 13.67
CA TYR A 5 -50.27 -73.61 13.37
C TYR A 5 -49.40 -73.84 12.12
N LEU A 6 -49.00 -72.77 11.42
CA LEU A 6 -47.73 -72.71 10.70
C LEU A 6 -47.08 -71.34 10.94
N ILE A 7 -45.93 -71.36 11.62
CA ILE A 7 -45.01 -70.22 11.81
C ILE A 7 -44.05 -70.22 10.61
N GLY A 8 -43.99 -69.12 9.87
CA GLY A 8 -42.99 -68.87 8.83
C GLY A 8 -42.14 -67.66 9.19
N PHE A 9 -40.88 -67.89 9.55
CA PHE A 9 -39.85 -66.86 9.72
C PHE A 9 -39.44 -66.32 8.35
N LEU A 10 -39.58 -65.01 8.12
CA LEU A 10 -38.96 -64.32 6.99
C LEU A 10 -37.74 -63.54 7.51
N PHE A 11 -36.55 -63.98 7.09
CA PHE A 11 -35.28 -63.28 7.34
C PHE A 11 -35.26 -61.99 6.51
N VAL A 12 -35.26 -60.84 7.17
CA VAL A 12 -34.91 -59.54 6.56
C VAL A 12 -33.41 -59.35 6.67
N LEU A 13 -32.71 -59.36 5.53
CA LEU A 13 -31.32 -58.96 5.41
C LEU A 13 -31.22 -57.43 5.64
N CYS A 14 -30.83 -57.02 6.86
CA CYS A 14 -30.41 -55.65 7.14
C CYS A 14 -29.04 -55.40 6.51
N LEU A 15 -29.00 -54.66 5.40
CA LEU A 15 -27.78 -53.99 4.93
C LEU A 15 -27.47 -52.83 5.87
N PRO A 16 -26.21 -52.63 6.31
CA PRO A 16 -25.86 -51.49 7.14
C PRO A 16 -25.95 -50.21 6.29
N ALA A 17 -26.84 -49.31 6.69
CA ALA A 17 -26.85 -47.94 6.18
C ALA A 17 -25.57 -47.25 6.66
N THR A 18 -24.61 -47.06 5.77
CA THR A 18 -23.48 -46.16 6.01
C THR A 18 -24.01 -44.73 6.05
N SER A 19 -24.08 -44.16 7.24
CA SER A 19 -24.36 -42.74 7.45
C SER A 19 -23.26 -41.92 6.77
N ILE A 20 -23.60 -41.25 5.67
CA ILE A 20 -22.77 -40.18 5.11
C ILE A 20 -22.83 -39.05 6.12
N GLN A 21 -21.78 -38.92 6.92
CA GLN A 21 -21.60 -37.83 7.85
C GLN A 21 -21.30 -36.59 7.00
N SER A 22 -22.29 -35.70 6.84
CA SER A 22 -22.05 -34.38 6.27
C SER A 22 -21.04 -33.68 7.15
N ALA A 23 -19.85 -33.37 6.62
CA ALA A 23 -18.92 -32.50 7.31
C ALA A 23 -19.61 -31.16 7.53
N GLU A 24 -19.91 -30.81 8.78
CA GLU A 24 -20.39 -29.47 9.13
C GLU A 24 -19.31 -28.47 8.71
N LEU A 25 -19.66 -27.54 7.82
CA LEU A 25 -18.79 -26.43 7.46
C LEU A 25 -18.53 -25.60 8.72
N PRO A 26 -17.28 -25.16 8.97
CA PRO A 26 -16.96 -24.38 10.16
C PRO A 26 -17.85 -23.14 10.24
N GLU A 27 -18.55 -22.98 11.37
CA GLU A 27 -19.46 -21.87 11.62
C GLU A 27 -18.66 -20.56 11.74
N LYS A 28 -19.07 -19.51 10.99
CA LYS A 28 -18.40 -18.21 11.00
C LYS A 28 -18.48 -17.59 12.40
N LYS A 29 -17.36 -17.44 13.10
CA LYS A 29 -17.29 -16.60 14.30
C LYS A 29 -17.63 -15.16 13.88
N SER A 30 -18.73 -14.63 14.41
CA SER A 30 -19.21 -13.27 14.16
C SER A 30 -18.17 -12.24 14.62
N SER A 31 -17.41 -11.69 13.68
CA SER A 31 -16.65 -10.45 13.85
C SER A 31 -17.40 -9.32 13.15
N ASP A 32 -17.44 -8.14 13.77
CA ASP A 32 -18.02 -6.93 13.14
C ASP A 32 -17.22 -6.44 11.93
N ARG A 33 -15.99 -6.98 11.72
CA ARG A 33 -15.10 -6.63 10.62
C ARG A 33 -14.92 -7.79 9.65
N HIS A 34 -15.02 -7.49 8.35
CA HIS A 34 -14.79 -8.44 7.29
C HIS A 34 -13.31 -8.80 7.20
N LYS A 35 -12.99 -10.10 7.18
CA LYS A 35 -11.62 -10.57 7.01
C LYS A 35 -11.23 -10.60 5.54
N ILE A 36 -10.20 -9.85 5.19
CA ILE A 36 -9.62 -9.82 3.85
C ILE A 36 -8.27 -10.54 3.92
N VAL A 37 -8.09 -11.60 3.13
CA VAL A 37 -6.80 -12.28 3.00
C VAL A 37 -6.19 -11.95 1.63
N LEU A 38 -5.02 -11.32 1.65
CA LEU A 38 -4.27 -10.93 0.46
C LEU A 38 -3.07 -11.88 0.28
N ILE A 39 -2.97 -12.52 -0.88
CA ILE A 39 -1.91 -13.50 -1.18
C ILE A 39 -1.10 -12.99 -2.37
N ALA A 40 0.18 -12.72 -2.13
CA ALA A 40 1.17 -12.44 -3.15
C ALA A 40 2.03 -13.69 -3.41
N GLY A 41 2.31 -13.96 -4.69
CA GLY A 41 3.44 -14.81 -5.07
C GLY A 41 4.78 -14.06 -4.95
N PRO A 42 5.92 -14.78 -5.07
CA PRO A 42 7.23 -14.13 -5.08
C PRO A 42 7.41 -13.24 -6.32
N LYS A 43 8.32 -12.27 -6.23
CA LYS A 43 8.77 -11.45 -7.37
C LYS A 43 9.31 -12.36 -8.49
N SER A 44 8.77 -12.27 -9.70
CA SER A 44 9.17 -13.18 -10.79
C SER A 44 10.00 -12.55 -11.91
N HIS A 45 9.71 -11.32 -12.33
CA HIS A 45 10.39 -10.69 -13.47
C HIS A 45 11.57 -9.83 -13.03
N GLY A 46 12.80 -10.18 -13.42
CA GLY A 46 14.00 -9.45 -13.01
C GLY A 46 14.25 -8.13 -13.77
N PRO A 47 15.14 -7.25 -13.26
CA PRO A 47 15.75 -7.29 -11.93
C PRO A 47 14.80 -6.82 -10.82
N VAL A 48 15.16 -7.11 -9.55
CA VAL A 48 14.47 -6.52 -8.39
C VAL A 48 14.49 -5.00 -8.48
N GLY A 49 13.38 -4.34 -8.15
CA GLY A 49 13.24 -2.88 -8.21
C GLY A 49 12.79 -2.32 -9.57
N ASN A 50 12.55 -3.16 -10.59
CA ASN A 50 12.02 -2.71 -11.88
C ASN A 50 10.50 -2.43 -11.88
N GLY A 51 9.80 -2.73 -10.77
CA GLY A 51 8.36 -2.52 -10.63
C GLY A 51 7.47 -3.45 -11.46
N ILE A 52 8.01 -4.49 -12.10
CA ILE A 52 7.24 -5.44 -12.93
C ILE A 52 6.97 -6.72 -12.13
N HIS A 53 5.72 -7.19 -12.07
CA HIS A 53 5.33 -8.37 -11.31
C HIS A 53 5.80 -8.29 -9.85
N ASP A 54 5.75 -7.08 -9.28
CA ASP A 54 6.15 -6.82 -7.91
C ASP A 54 4.97 -7.08 -6.95
N TYR A 55 4.55 -8.35 -6.95
CA TYR A 55 3.36 -8.80 -6.23
C TYR A 55 3.46 -8.56 -4.72
N PRO A 56 4.60 -8.83 -4.04
CA PRO A 56 4.73 -8.54 -2.61
C PRO A 56 4.53 -7.06 -2.30
N TRP A 57 5.11 -6.16 -3.11
CA TRP A 57 4.91 -4.72 -2.93
C TRP A 57 3.45 -4.30 -3.16
N SER A 58 2.78 -4.88 -4.17
CA SER A 58 1.35 -4.63 -4.42
C SER A 58 0.47 -5.03 -3.24
N VAL A 59 0.70 -6.21 -2.66
CA VAL A 59 -0.06 -6.70 -1.48
C VAL A 59 0.24 -5.88 -0.23
N LYS A 60 1.51 -5.51 0.01
CA LYS A 60 1.87 -4.62 1.11
C LYS A 60 1.18 -3.25 1.00
N LEU A 61 1.15 -2.66 -0.20
CA LEU A 61 0.44 -1.41 -0.45
C LEU A 61 -1.06 -1.55 -0.21
N LEU A 62 -1.70 -2.61 -0.72
CA LEU A 62 -3.13 -2.87 -0.51
C LEU A 62 -3.49 -3.02 0.97
N LYS A 63 -2.66 -3.74 1.74
CA LYS A 63 -2.79 -3.86 3.20
C LYS A 63 -2.81 -2.48 3.87
N VAL A 64 -1.79 -1.65 3.62
CA VAL A 64 -1.70 -0.30 4.19
C VAL A 64 -2.86 0.58 3.73
N MET A 65 -3.25 0.53 2.45
CA MET A 65 -4.38 1.32 1.94
C MET A 65 -5.70 0.95 2.62
N LEU A 66 -6.00 -0.34 2.76
CA LEU A 66 -7.25 -0.79 3.39
C LEU A 66 -7.29 -0.41 4.88
N ASP A 67 -6.19 -0.58 5.61
CA ASP A 67 -6.09 -0.22 7.05
C ASP A 67 -6.19 1.28 7.31
N ASN A 68 -5.90 2.12 6.32
CA ASN A 68 -5.96 3.58 6.42
C ASN A 68 -7.09 4.20 5.58
N SER A 69 -7.98 3.37 5.02
CA SER A 69 -9.07 3.84 4.16
C SER A 69 -10.29 4.35 4.95
N ASN A 70 -11.23 4.96 4.23
CA ASN A 70 -12.56 5.29 4.75
C ASN A 70 -13.44 4.07 5.11
N ILE A 71 -12.95 2.82 4.88
CA ILE A 71 -13.61 1.59 5.33
C ILE A 71 -12.81 0.82 6.39
N ARG A 72 -11.74 1.39 6.95
CA ARG A 72 -10.84 0.72 7.90
C ARG A 72 -11.57 0.05 9.08
N ASP A 73 -12.65 0.66 9.56
CA ASP A 73 -13.43 0.15 10.70
C ASP A 73 -14.31 -1.06 10.32
N LYS A 74 -14.43 -1.38 9.02
CA LYS A 74 -15.19 -2.53 8.48
C LYS A 74 -14.29 -3.70 8.10
N VAL A 75 -12.96 -3.54 8.15
CA VAL A 75 -12.01 -4.54 7.63
C VAL A 75 -10.99 -4.96 8.69
N ARG A 76 -10.58 -6.22 8.61
CA ARG A 76 -9.33 -6.71 9.19
C ARG A 76 -8.56 -7.42 8.09
N VAL A 77 -7.38 -6.91 7.79
CA VAL A 77 -6.64 -7.33 6.59
C VAL A 77 -5.44 -8.16 7.00
N GLU A 78 -5.30 -9.34 6.42
CA GLU A 78 -4.15 -10.23 6.56
C GLU A 78 -3.46 -10.35 5.20
N TYR A 79 -2.14 -10.53 5.22
CA TYR A 79 -1.34 -10.64 4.00
C TYR A 79 -0.30 -11.75 4.08
N HIS A 80 -0.04 -12.39 2.94
CA HIS A 80 0.98 -13.42 2.75
C HIS A 80 1.78 -13.10 1.48
N LEU A 81 3.12 -13.16 1.54
CA LEU A 81 3.98 -12.59 0.50
C LEU A 81 4.76 -13.61 -0.34
N GLU A 82 4.84 -14.86 0.12
CA GLU A 82 5.69 -15.90 -0.49
C GLU A 82 4.86 -17.04 -1.08
N GLY A 83 3.67 -16.72 -1.60
CA GLY A 83 2.70 -17.69 -2.10
C GLY A 83 1.72 -18.14 -1.03
N TRP A 84 1.45 -19.45 -0.98
CA TRP A 84 0.41 -20.01 -0.11
C TRP A 84 0.66 -19.68 1.38
N PRO A 85 -0.38 -19.35 2.18
CA PRO A 85 -0.21 -19.06 3.60
C PRO A 85 0.48 -20.21 4.35
N GLU A 86 1.44 -19.87 5.23
CA GLU A 86 2.13 -20.87 6.09
C GLU A 86 1.16 -21.61 6.99
N ASN A 87 0.17 -20.90 7.56
CA ASN A 87 -0.99 -21.49 8.22
C ASN A 87 -2.23 -21.33 7.33
N PRO A 88 -2.65 -22.37 6.59
CA PRO A 88 -3.78 -22.28 5.70
C PRO A 88 -5.13 -22.08 6.41
N GLU A 89 -5.26 -22.44 7.70
CA GLU A 89 -6.50 -22.26 8.46
C GLU A 89 -6.96 -20.80 8.51
N THR A 90 -6.05 -19.86 8.25
CA THR A 90 -6.39 -18.44 8.08
C THR A 90 -7.44 -18.17 6.98
N LEU A 91 -7.59 -19.08 6.01
CA LEU A 91 -8.58 -18.96 4.95
C LEU A 91 -10.00 -19.32 5.41
N ASP A 92 -10.14 -20.05 6.52
CA ASP A 92 -11.42 -20.64 6.94
C ASP A 92 -12.45 -19.61 7.42
N ASP A 93 -11.99 -18.45 7.89
CA ASP A 93 -12.82 -17.32 8.29
C ASP A 93 -12.69 -16.10 7.35
N ALA A 94 -12.07 -16.25 6.19
CA ALA A 94 -11.94 -15.18 5.20
C ALA A 94 -13.30 -14.79 4.62
N ASP A 95 -13.61 -13.49 4.53
CA ASP A 95 -14.76 -12.99 3.78
C ASP A 95 -14.41 -12.78 2.31
N THR A 96 -13.15 -12.51 2.01
CA THR A 96 -12.62 -12.54 0.65
C THR A 96 -11.16 -12.96 0.62
N ILE A 97 -10.76 -13.63 -0.46
CA ILE A 97 -9.38 -14.02 -0.75
C ILE A 97 -8.97 -13.39 -2.07
N MET A 98 -7.88 -12.62 -2.07
CA MET A 98 -7.28 -12.04 -3.27
C MET A 98 -5.95 -12.73 -3.56
N VAL A 99 -5.75 -13.19 -4.79
CA VAL A 99 -4.47 -13.73 -5.24
C VAL A 99 -3.89 -12.84 -6.33
N ILE A 100 -2.63 -12.45 -6.16
CA ILE A 100 -1.79 -11.87 -7.20
C ILE A 100 -0.44 -12.56 -7.19
N SER A 101 -0.14 -13.30 -8.24
CA SER A 101 1.04 -14.16 -8.33
C SER A 101 1.34 -14.41 -9.80
N ASP A 102 2.43 -15.13 -10.06
CA ASP A 102 2.55 -15.82 -11.34
C ASP A 102 1.42 -16.83 -11.54
N GLY A 103 1.25 -17.21 -12.81
CA GLY A 103 0.59 -18.42 -13.25
C GLY A 103 1.51 -19.20 -14.18
N ARG A 104 1.07 -20.36 -14.65
CA ARG A 104 1.86 -21.18 -15.58
C ARG A 104 1.62 -20.77 -17.03
N ASP A 105 2.67 -20.77 -17.85
CA ASP A 105 2.58 -20.71 -19.32
C ASP A 105 3.44 -21.83 -19.93
N GLY A 106 2.86 -23.01 -20.11
CA GLY A 106 3.58 -24.22 -20.52
C GLY A 106 4.62 -24.64 -19.48
N ASP A 107 5.86 -24.81 -19.92
CA ASP A 107 6.98 -25.18 -19.05
C ASP A 107 7.59 -23.98 -18.30
N LYS A 108 7.00 -22.78 -18.43
CA LYS A 108 7.47 -21.56 -17.76
C LYS A 108 6.64 -21.27 -16.52
N PHE A 109 7.34 -20.73 -15.52
CA PHE A 109 6.78 -20.26 -14.25
C PHE A 109 6.08 -21.37 -13.44
N ALA A 110 5.56 -21.01 -12.27
CA ALA A 110 4.82 -21.92 -11.39
C ALA A 110 3.32 -21.70 -11.55
N GLU A 111 2.53 -22.72 -11.20
CA GLU A 111 1.08 -22.55 -11.08
C GLU A 111 0.75 -21.47 -10.05
N ALA A 112 -0.36 -20.76 -10.28
CA ALA A 112 -0.90 -19.86 -9.27
C ALA A 112 -1.18 -20.65 -7.98
N PRO A 113 -0.99 -20.07 -6.78
CA PRO A 113 -1.08 -20.82 -5.52
C PRO A 113 -2.38 -21.65 -5.41
N HIS A 114 -3.53 -21.10 -5.78
CA HIS A 114 -4.80 -21.81 -5.72
C HIS A 114 -4.92 -23.06 -6.64
N PHE A 115 -3.99 -23.27 -7.58
CA PHE A 115 -3.89 -24.45 -8.45
C PHE A 115 -2.66 -25.31 -8.21
N ALA A 116 -1.77 -24.95 -7.28
CA ALA A 116 -0.48 -25.62 -7.13
C ALA A 116 -0.59 -27.11 -6.76
N ASN A 117 -1.64 -27.49 -6.02
CA ASN A 117 -1.95 -28.88 -5.71
C ASN A 117 -3.43 -29.07 -5.32
N ALA A 118 -3.86 -30.33 -5.22
CA ALA A 118 -5.25 -30.70 -4.91
C ALA A 118 -5.72 -30.22 -3.52
N ALA A 119 -4.83 -30.11 -2.54
CA ALA A 119 -5.20 -29.63 -1.21
C ALA A 119 -5.53 -28.13 -1.22
N GLN A 120 -4.71 -27.32 -1.89
CA GLN A 120 -4.94 -25.88 -2.04
C GLN A 120 -6.20 -25.59 -2.87
N LEU A 121 -6.39 -26.33 -3.97
CA LEU A 121 -7.63 -26.28 -4.76
C LEU A 121 -8.86 -26.58 -3.91
N LYS A 122 -8.83 -27.68 -3.14
CA LYS A 122 -9.92 -28.10 -2.26
C LYS A 122 -10.21 -27.03 -1.20
N GLN A 123 -9.17 -26.43 -0.64
CA GLN A 123 -9.32 -25.41 0.39
C GLN A 123 -10.00 -24.13 -0.15
N ILE A 124 -9.60 -23.64 -1.33
CA ILE A 124 -10.32 -22.52 -1.97
C ILE A 124 -11.76 -22.92 -2.26
N GLN A 125 -12.00 -24.12 -2.81
CA GLN A 125 -13.36 -24.58 -3.10
C GLN A 125 -14.25 -24.57 -1.84
N GLN A 126 -13.73 -25.02 -0.69
CA GLN A 126 -14.47 -24.96 0.58
C GLN A 126 -14.88 -23.53 0.95
N GLN A 127 -13.99 -22.55 0.75
CA GLN A 127 -14.32 -21.15 1.02
C GLN A 127 -15.33 -20.59 0.00
N ILE A 128 -15.19 -20.95 -1.28
CA ILE A 128 -16.15 -20.59 -2.33
C ILE A 128 -17.54 -21.12 -1.99
N ASP A 129 -17.65 -22.37 -1.54
CA ASP A 129 -18.91 -23.02 -1.16
C ASP A 129 -19.53 -22.37 0.08
N ARG A 130 -18.72 -21.84 1.00
CA ARG A 130 -19.14 -21.02 2.14
C ARG A 130 -19.63 -19.62 1.74
N GLY A 131 -19.38 -19.19 0.50
CA GLY A 131 -19.74 -17.86 0.00
C GLY A 131 -18.61 -16.81 0.10
N CYS A 132 -17.39 -17.22 0.46
CA CYS A 132 -16.22 -16.34 0.50
C CYS A 132 -15.95 -15.70 -0.87
N GLY A 133 -15.66 -14.41 -0.90
CA GLY A 133 -15.21 -13.69 -2.09
C GLY A 133 -13.89 -14.24 -2.66
N PHE A 134 -13.70 -14.20 -3.98
CA PHE A 134 -12.46 -14.64 -4.60
C PHE A 134 -12.03 -13.74 -5.76
N LEU A 135 -10.78 -13.29 -5.74
CA LEU A 135 -10.23 -12.41 -6.77
C LEU A 135 -8.91 -12.94 -7.34
N THR A 136 -8.75 -12.81 -8.66
CA THR A 136 -7.52 -13.12 -9.38
C THR A 136 -7.02 -11.92 -10.19
N PHE A 137 -5.72 -11.66 -10.11
CA PHE A 137 -5.06 -10.49 -10.69
C PHE A 137 -3.96 -10.90 -11.64
N HIS A 138 -3.88 -10.24 -12.79
CA HIS A 138 -2.80 -10.39 -13.76
C HIS A 138 -2.49 -11.87 -14.05
N PHE A 139 -1.25 -12.32 -13.85
CA PHE A 139 -0.83 -13.66 -14.21
C PHE A 139 -1.54 -14.77 -13.40
N SER A 140 -2.02 -14.49 -12.19
CA SER A 140 -2.87 -15.43 -11.43
C SER A 140 -4.26 -15.68 -12.05
N THR A 141 -4.62 -14.98 -13.14
CA THR A 141 -5.80 -15.29 -13.96
C THR A 141 -5.58 -16.43 -14.95
N PHE A 142 -4.35 -16.90 -15.13
CA PHE A 142 -4.06 -18.06 -15.96
C PHE A 142 -4.58 -19.31 -15.27
N ALA A 143 -5.29 -20.15 -16.02
CA ALA A 143 -5.78 -21.42 -15.52
C ALA A 143 -5.57 -22.52 -16.56
N PRO A 144 -5.17 -23.73 -16.16
CA PRO A 144 -5.12 -24.88 -17.06
C PRO A 144 -6.54 -25.35 -17.42
N ASP A 145 -6.67 -26.02 -18.57
CA ASP A 145 -7.96 -26.48 -19.12
C ASP A 145 -8.79 -27.30 -18.11
N GLN A 146 -8.13 -28.15 -17.33
CA GLN A 146 -8.76 -28.99 -16.32
C GLN A 146 -9.52 -28.20 -15.23
N TYR A 147 -9.17 -26.92 -15.01
CA TYR A 147 -9.79 -26.04 -14.02
C TYR A 147 -10.61 -24.90 -14.64
N ALA A 148 -10.81 -24.89 -15.97
CA ALA A 148 -11.55 -23.86 -16.68
C ALA A 148 -12.96 -23.62 -16.11
N LYS A 149 -13.70 -24.72 -15.82
CA LYS A 149 -15.04 -24.61 -15.24
C LYS A 149 -15.00 -24.08 -13.79
N GLN A 150 -14.03 -24.52 -13.00
CA GLN A 150 -13.86 -24.07 -11.62
C GLN A 150 -13.60 -22.56 -11.58
N ILE A 151 -12.62 -22.07 -12.33
CA ILE A 151 -12.26 -20.64 -12.28
C ILE A 151 -13.36 -19.73 -12.85
N GLN A 152 -14.06 -20.17 -13.89
CA GLN A 152 -15.26 -19.46 -14.41
C GLN A 152 -16.37 -19.38 -13.37
N ASN A 153 -16.52 -20.40 -12.51
CA ASN A 153 -17.45 -20.34 -11.40
C ASN A 153 -16.94 -19.46 -10.25
N TRP A 154 -15.64 -19.48 -9.96
CA TRP A 154 -15.02 -18.74 -8.85
C TRP A 154 -14.96 -17.24 -9.13
N SER A 155 -14.14 -16.82 -10.10
CA SER A 155 -13.86 -15.40 -10.41
C SER A 155 -14.54 -14.92 -11.69
N GLY A 156 -15.04 -15.82 -12.55
CA GLY A 156 -15.86 -15.48 -13.72
C GLY A 156 -15.21 -15.74 -15.08
N GLY A 157 -13.88 -15.60 -15.16
CA GLY A 157 -13.13 -15.77 -16.40
C GLY A 157 -11.65 -16.02 -16.15
N TYR A 158 -10.93 -16.45 -17.19
CA TYR A 158 -9.51 -16.81 -17.09
C TYR A 158 -8.75 -16.59 -18.40
N PHE A 159 -7.44 -16.46 -18.28
CA PHE A 159 -6.54 -16.46 -19.42
C PHE A 159 -6.30 -17.91 -19.88
N ASP A 160 -6.65 -18.17 -21.13
CA ASP A 160 -6.60 -19.48 -21.75
C ASP A 160 -5.30 -19.62 -22.57
N TRP A 161 -4.27 -20.15 -21.93
CA TRP A 161 -2.94 -20.36 -22.51
C TRP A 161 -2.75 -21.76 -23.10
N GLU A 162 -3.63 -22.71 -22.77
CA GLU A 162 -3.45 -24.15 -23.00
C GLU A 162 -4.57 -24.68 -23.92
N GLU A 163 -4.25 -25.68 -24.75
CA GLU A 163 -5.25 -26.56 -25.35
C GLU A 163 -4.73 -28.00 -25.25
N ASN A 164 -5.43 -28.85 -24.50
CA ASN A 164 -5.09 -30.27 -24.32
C ASN A 164 -3.67 -30.51 -23.78
N GLY A 165 -3.25 -29.81 -22.72
CA GLY A 165 -1.93 -30.00 -22.11
C GLY A 165 -0.80 -29.24 -22.80
N LYS A 166 -1.09 -28.52 -23.89
CA LYS A 166 -0.07 -27.85 -24.71
C LYS A 166 -0.35 -26.36 -24.82
N ARG A 167 0.70 -25.55 -24.80
CA ARG A 167 0.58 -24.11 -24.98
C ARG A 167 -0.01 -23.79 -26.36
N ASN A 168 -1.24 -23.27 -26.38
CA ASN A 168 -1.94 -22.84 -27.59
C ASN A 168 -2.86 -21.64 -27.31
N TRP A 169 -2.23 -20.51 -27.00
CA TRP A 169 -2.86 -19.25 -26.60
C TRP A 169 -4.16 -18.90 -27.35
N TYR A 170 -5.31 -19.13 -26.70
CA TYR A 170 -6.58 -18.56 -27.12
C TYR A 170 -6.66 -17.09 -26.72
N SER A 171 -6.26 -16.82 -25.48
CA SER A 171 -6.09 -15.47 -24.94
C SER A 171 -4.82 -14.83 -25.48
N ALA A 172 -4.76 -13.50 -25.45
CA ALA A 172 -3.66 -12.74 -26.02
C ALA A 172 -3.19 -11.65 -25.06
N ILE A 173 -1.94 -11.22 -25.24
CA ILE A 173 -1.27 -10.24 -24.40
C ILE A 173 -0.83 -9.07 -25.26
N LYS A 174 -1.03 -7.84 -24.78
CA LYS A 174 -0.50 -6.65 -25.43
C LYS A 174 -0.15 -5.58 -24.40
N THR A 175 1.10 -5.11 -24.44
CA THR A 175 1.52 -3.95 -23.67
C THR A 175 1.23 -2.67 -24.45
N LEU A 176 0.42 -1.78 -23.88
CA LEU A 176 0.18 -0.46 -24.44
C LEU A 176 -0.28 0.53 -23.35
N LYS A 177 -0.20 1.82 -23.68
CA LYS A 177 -0.92 2.86 -22.95
C LYS A 177 -2.24 3.09 -23.67
N ALA A 178 -3.36 2.95 -22.95
CA ALA A 178 -4.68 3.05 -23.56
C ALA A 178 -5.70 3.66 -22.60
N ALA A 179 -6.78 4.20 -23.18
CA ALA A 179 -7.97 4.54 -22.42
C ALA A 179 -8.68 3.27 -21.93
N VAL A 180 -9.05 3.27 -20.66
CA VAL A 180 -9.83 2.23 -19.99
C VAL A 180 -11.22 2.78 -19.71
N THR A 181 -12.25 2.11 -20.22
CA THR A 181 -13.65 2.51 -20.08
C THR A 181 -14.42 1.56 -19.16
N LEU A 182 -15.48 2.06 -18.52
CA LEU A 182 -16.34 1.29 -17.62
C LEU A 182 -17.69 1.03 -18.31
N PRO A 183 -17.93 -0.14 -18.94
CA PRO A 183 -19.18 -0.43 -19.65
C PRO A 183 -20.40 -0.50 -18.71
N HIS A 184 -20.20 -0.82 -17.43
CA HIS A 184 -21.25 -0.89 -16.42
C HIS A 184 -20.93 0.02 -15.23
N PRO A 185 -21.01 1.36 -15.38
CA PRO A 185 -20.54 2.32 -14.38
C PRO A 185 -21.41 2.35 -13.10
N THR A 186 -22.62 1.79 -13.16
CA THR A 186 -23.53 1.71 -11.99
C THR A 186 -23.18 0.54 -11.05
N HIS A 187 -22.32 -0.38 -11.47
CA HIS A 187 -21.90 -1.51 -10.63
C HIS A 187 -21.16 -0.99 -9.38
N PRO A 188 -21.34 -1.57 -8.17
CA PRO A 188 -20.70 -1.08 -6.95
C PRO A 188 -19.17 -0.93 -7.05
N VAL A 189 -18.51 -1.83 -7.79
CA VAL A 189 -17.06 -1.77 -8.05
C VAL A 189 -16.63 -0.49 -8.79
N CYS A 190 -17.53 0.11 -9.58
CA CYS A 190 -17.28 1.31 -10.37
C CYS A 190 -17.58 2.61 -9.60
N ARG A 191 -18.09 2.56 -8.36
CA ARG A 191 -18.46 3.76 -7.58
C ARG A 191 -17.27 4.71 -7.39
N GLY A 192 -17.47 5.97 -7.81
CA GLY A 192 -16.47 7.03 -7.72
C GLY A 192 -15.26 6.87 -8.65
N VAL A 193 -15.34 5.99 -9.64
CA VAL A 193 -14.32 5.75 -10.66
C VAL A 193 -14.79 6.31 -12.00
N GLU A 194 -14.01 7.25 -12.53
CA GLU A 194 -14.18 7.77 -13.89
C GLU A 194 -13.29 6.99 -14.87
N PRO A 195 -13.57 7.01 -16.19
CA PRO A 195 -12.64 6.49 -17.20
C PRO A 195 -11.24 7.06 -17.03
N PHE A 196 -10.21 6.24 -17.23
CA PHE A 196 -8.82 6.60 -16.97
C PHE A 196 -7.89 6.04 -18.04
N GLU A 197 -6.68 6.58 -18.12
CA GLU A 197 -5.62 6.05 -18.99
C GLU A 197 -4.64 5.21 -18.16
N LEU A 198 -4.23 4.07 -18.70
CA LEU A 198 -3.29 3.16 -18.04
C LEU A 198 -2.30 2.59 -19.05
N ARG A 199 -1.01 2.56 -18.66
CA ARG A 199 -0.02 1.73 -19.36
C ARG A 199 0.02 0.38 -18.70
N GLU A 200 -0.33 -0.66 -19.43
CA GLU A 200 -0.44 -1.99 -18.85
C GLU A 200 -0.07 -3.08 -19.87
N GLU A 201 0.35 -4.23 -19.36
CA GLU A 201 0.34 -5.49 -20.10
C GLU A 201 -1.06 -6.09 -20.01
N PHE A 202 -1.95 -5.65 -20.90
CA PHE A 202 -3.33 -6.12 -20.91
C PHE A 202 -3.43 -7.52 -21.47
N TYR A 203 -4.22 -8.35 -20.81
CA TYR A 203 -4.66 -9.62 -21.38
C TYR A 203 -6.07 -9.47 -21.94
N PHE A 204 -6.34 -10.12 -23.06
CA PHE A 204 -7.59 -9.99 -23.79
C PHE A 204 -7.94 -11.28 -24.51
N ASN A 205 -9.15 -11.34 -25.08
CA ASN A 205 -9.77 -12.61 -25.44
C ASN A 205 -9.85 -13.56 -24.23
N ILE A 206 -10.36 -13.05 -23.11
CA ILE A 206 -10.57 -13.83 -21.88
C ILE A 206 -11.71 -14.82 -22.08
N ARG A 207 -11.55 -16.03 -21.54
CA ARG A 207 -12.61 -17.05 -21.57
C ARG A 207 -13.64 -16.76 -20.50
N PHE A 208 -14.89 -16.62 -20.94
CA PHE A 208 -16.07 -16.52 -20.07
C PHE A 208 -17.02 -17.68 -20.35
N GLN A 209 -17.85 -18.01 -19.36
CA GLN A 209 -18.99 -18.90 -19.59
C GLN A 209 -20.00 -18.19 -20.51
N PRO A 210 -20.38 -18.79 -21.66
CA PRO A 210 -21.34 -18.18 -22.57
C PRO A 210 -22.70 -17.90 -21.90
N ALA A 211 -23.28 -16.73 -22.18
CA ALA A 211 -24.60 -16.30 -21.71
C ALA A 211 -24.79 -16.36 -20.17
N ASP A 212 -23.72 -16.18 -19.39
CA ASP A 212 -23.83 -16.17 -17.94
C ASP A 212 -24.27 -14.79 -17.41
N HIS A 213 -25.57 -14.65 -17.14
CA HIS A 213 -26.18 -13.42 -16.62
C HIS A 213 -25.65 -12.95 -15.26
N ARG A 214 -24.85 -13.78 -14.58
CA ARG A 214 -24.21 -13.42 -13.31
C ARG A 214 -22.88 -12.71 -13.49
N LEU A 215 -22.38 -12.61 -14.74
CA LEU A 215 -21.14 -11.95 -15.07
C LEU A 215 -21.42 -10.53 -15.54
N THR A 216 -20.69 -9.57 -14.99
CA THR A 216 -20.73 -8.17 -15.41
C THR A 216 -19.33 -7.74 -15.85
N THR A 217 -19.20 -7.20 -17.06
CA THR A 217 -17.93 -6.63 -17.53
C THR A 217 -17.72 -5.28 -16.87
N LEU A 218 -16.50 -4.99 -16.39
CA LEU A 218 -16.23 -3.81 -15.59
C LEU A 218 -15.21 -2.87 -16.21
N LEU A 219 -14.21 -3.38 -16.92
CA LEU A 219 -13.24 -2.57 -17.66
C LEU A 219 -13.06 -3.10 -19.08
N GLU A 220 -12.98 -2.17 -20.03
CA GLU A 220 -12.74 -2.42 -21.45
C GLU A 220 -11.63 -1.54 -22.00
N VAL A 221 -10.89 -2.08 -22.97
CA VAL A 221 -9.85 -1.35 -23.70
C VAL A 221 -10.05 -1.55 -25.20
N GLY A 222 -10.69 -0.57 -25.86
CA GLY A 222 -11.05 -0.66 -27.28
C GLY A 222 -9.85 -0.88 -28.23
N GLU A 223 -8.66 -0.44 -27.84
CA GLU A 223 -7.42 -0.56 -28.64
C GLU A 223 -6.85 -1.99 -28.74
N LEU A 224 -7.36 -2.93 -27.94
CA LEU A 224 -6.90 -4.33 -27.99
C LEU A 224 -7.37 -5.07 -29.25
N LYS A 225 -8.45 -4.60 -29.90
CA LYS A 225 -9.00 -5.18 -31.15
C LYS A 225 -9.08 -6.71 -31.10
N GLY A 226 -9.59 -7.24 -29.99
CA GLY A 226 -9.75 -8.68 -29.78
C GLY A 226 -10.82 -9.33 -30.66
N ARG A 227 -11.12 -10.59 -30.38
CA ARG A 227 -12.14 -11.40 -31.06
C ARG A 227 -13.52 -10.71 -30.96
N PRO A 228 -14.42 -10.97 -31.92
CA PRO A 228 -15.80 -10.50 -31.83
C PRO A 228 -16.45 -10.97 -30.52
N GLU A 229 -17.14 -10.07 -29.83
CA GLU A 229 -17.76 -10.26 -28.51
C GLU A 229 -16.76 -10.43 -27.36
N ASN A 230 -16.74 -9.48 -26.43
CA ASN A 230 -15.92 -9.49 -25.20
C ASN A 230 -14.39 -9.61 -25.39
N GLY A 231 -13.87 -9.49 -26.62
CA GLY A 231 -12.45 -9.58 -26.92
C GLY A 231 -11.59 -8.44 -26.33
N ASN A 232 -12.20 -7.41 -25.75
CA ASN A 232 -11.56 -6.22 -25.19
C ASN A 232 -11.79 -6.05 -23.67
N ILE A 233 -12.43 -7.04 -23.01
CA ILE A 233 -12.68 -6.99 -21.55
C ILE A 233 -11.37 -7.28 -20.81
N VAL A 234 -11.03 -6.43 -19.85
CA VAL A 234 -9.82 -6.56 -19.01
C VAL A 234 -10.13 -6.64 -17.51
N ALA A 235 -11.39 -6.42 -17.09
CA ALA A 235 -11.86 -6.75 -15.76
C ALA A 235 -13.36 -7.08 -15.73
N TRP A 236 -13.76 -7.94 -14.79
CA TRP A 236 -15.12 -8.46 -14.67
C TRP A 236 -15.48 -8.79 -13.22
N ALA A 237 -16.78 -8.85 -12.94
CA ALA A 237 -17.36 -9.31 -11.69
C ALA A 237 -18.30 -10.49 -11.92
N LYS A 238 -18.44 -11.33 -10.89
CA LYS A 238 -19.27 -12.52 -10.86
C LYS A 238 -20.09 -12.57 -9.57
N GLU A 239 -21.40 -12.69 -9.67
CA GLU A 239 -22.26 -12.99 -8.53
C GLU A 239 -22.65 -14.48 -8.54
N ARG A 240 -22.07 -15.30 -7.66
CA ARG A 240 -22.36 -16.74 -7.64
C ARG A 240 -23.78 -16.98 -7.14
N SER A 241 -24.41 -18.03 -7.66
CA SER A 241 -25.78 -18.41 -7.30
C SER A 241 -25.97 -18.73 -5.82
N GLN A 242 -24.89 -19.03 -5.10
CA GLN A 242 -24.90 -19.34 -3.67
C GLN A 242 -24.57 -18.12 -2.78
N GLY A 243 -24.55 -16.91 -3.34
CA GLY A 243 -24.41 -15.65 -2.59
C GLY A 243 -22.99 -15.06 -2.50
N GLY A 244 -21.96 -15.82 -2.89
CA GLY A 244 -20.57 -15.32 -2.94
C GLY A 244 -20.24 -14.49 -4.19
N ARG A 245 -19.20 -13.66 -4.11
CA ARG A 245 -18.77 -12.75 -5.20
C ARG A 245 -17.39 -13.08 -5.75
N GLY A 246 -17.19 -12.90 -7.05
CA GLY A 246 -15.95 -13.17 -7.76
C GLY A 246 -15.52 -11.95 -8.57
N PHE A 247 -14.22 -11.74 -8.70
CA PHE A 247 -13.68 -10.65 -9.50
C PHE A 247 -12.41 -11.11 -10.21
N GLY A 248 -12.20 -10.65 -11.43
CA GLY A 248 -10.94 -10.84 -12.13
C GLY A 248 -10.52 -9.58 -12.87
N THR A 249 -9.21 -9.33 -12.91
CA THR A 249 -8.62 -8.29 -13.73
C THR A 249 -7.30 -8.78 -14.32
N THR A 250 -7.05 -8.42 -15.57
CA THR A 250 -5.78 -8.73 -16.24
C THR A 250 -4.70 -7.72 -15.90
N CYS A 251 -5.06 -6.63 -15.21
CA CYS A 251 -4.12 -5.58 -14.81
C CYS A 251 -3.33 -6.00 -13.55
N GLY A 252 -2.19 -5.35 -13.33
CA GLY A 252 -1.29 -5.62 -12.20
C GLY A 252 0.15 -5.94 -12.60
N HIS A 253 0.55 -5.70 -13.85
CA HIS A 253 1.93 -5.93 -14.31
C HIS A 253 2.89 -4.91 -13.70
N TYR A 254 2.56 -3.62 -13.78
CA TYR A 254 3.40 -2.52 -13.31
C TYR A 254 2.92 -2.02 -11.94
N TYR A 255 3.81 -2.01 -10.95
CA TYR A 255 3.56 -1.42 -9.64
C TYR A 255 3.24 0.08 -9.73
N ASP A 256 3.82 0.79 -10.71
CA ASP A 256 3.54 2.21 -10.95
C ASP A 256 2.06 2.50 -11.28
N ASN A 257 1.30 1.51 -11.74
CA ASN A 257 -0.14 1.69 -11.98
C ASN A 257 -0.90 2.01 -10.69
N TRP A 258 -0.38 1.64 -9.52
CA TRP A 258 -0.92 2.07 -8.24
C TRP A 258 -0.79 3.57 -8.00
N GLN A 259 -0.04 4.35 -8.79
CA GLN A 259 -0.06 5.82 -8.69
C GLN A 259 -1.32 6.43 -9.33
N ASN A 260 -2.02 5.70 -10.21
CA ASN A 260 -3.29 6.13 -10.79
C ASN A 260 -4.43 5.99 -9.75
N ALA A 261 -5.07 7.11 -9.38
CA ALA A 261 -6.11 7.14 -8.37
C ALA A 261 -7.39 6.37 -8.76
N ALA A 262 -7.78 6.40 -10.04
CA ALA A 262 -8.94 5.68 -10.52
C ALA A 262 -8.70 4.16 -10.47
N PHE A 263 -7.52 3.71 -10.89
CA PHE A 263 -7.13 2.29 -10.80
C PHE A 263 -7.10 1.78 -9.35
N ARG A 264 -6.45 2.51 -8.43
CA ARG A 264 -6.44 2.17 -7.00
C ARG A 264 -7.85 2.02 -6.45
N LYS A 265 -8.71 3.03 -6.67
CA LYS A 265 -10.09 3.03 -6.16
C LYS A 265 -10.89 1.86 -6.73
N PHE A 266 -10.77 1.59 -8.03
CA PHE A 266 -11.43 0.46 -8.67
C PHE A 266 -11.07 -0.87 -8.01
N ILE A 267 -9.78 -1.10 -7.75
CA ILE A 267 -9.32 -2.32 -7.08
C ILE A 267 -9.81 -2.39 -5.62
N LEU A 268 -9.70 -1.30 -4.85
CA LEU A 268 -10.16 -1.27 -3.47
C LEU A 268 -11.68 -1.51 -3.37
N ASN A 269 -12.45 -0.96 -4.31
CA ASN A 269 -13.88 -1.23 -4.45
C ASN A 269 -14.14 -2.72 -4.76
N ALA A 270 -13.35 -3.35 -5.62
CA ALA A 270 -13.47 -4.77 -5.94
C ALA A 270 -13.26 -5.64 -4.70
N ILE A 271 -12.20 -5.39 -3.93
CA ILE A 271 -11.90 -6.12 -2.69
C ILE A 271 -13.00 -5.93 -1.65
N ALA A 272 -13.47 -4.69 -1.44
CA ALA A 272 -14.56 -4.41 -0.51
C ALA A 272 -15.86 -5.11 -0.95
N TRP A 273 -16.20 -5.01 -2.23
CA TRP A 273 -17.40 -5.64 -2.78
C TRP A 273 -17.35 -7.16 -2.66
N THR A 274 -16.24 -7.83 -2.98
CA THR A 274 -16.14 -9.29 -2.85
C THR A 274 -16.16 -9.75 -1.39
N ALA A 275 -15.69 -8.93 -0.45
CA ALA A 275 -15.81 -9.18 0.98
C ALA A 275 -17.24 -9.05 1.51
N GLY A 276 -18.19 -8.55 0.71
CA GLY A 276 -19.57 -8.31 1.14
C GLY A 276 -19.82 -6.93 1.71
N ILE A 277 -18.84 -6.02 1.67
CA ILE A 277 -18.99 -4.65 2.15
C ILE A 277 -19.77 -3.83 1.13
N ASP A 278 -20.72 -3.02 1.59
CA ASP A 278 -21.34 -2.00 0.74
C ASP A 278 -20.31 -0.89 0.43
N VAL A 279 -19.89 -0.83 -0.84
CA VAL A 279 -18.89 0.11 -1.32
C VAL A 279 -19.42 1.54 -1.16
N PRO A 280 -18.70 2.48 -0.53
CA PRO A 280 -19.20 3.85 -0.38
C PRO A 280 -19.60 4.48 -1.72
N PRO A 281 -20.60 5.40 -1.77
CA PRO A 281 -21.00 6.06 -3.02
C PRO A 281 -19.83 6.77 -3.75
N SER A 282 -18.86 7.30 -3.00
CA SER A 282 -17.63 7.92 -3.51
C SER A 282 -16.51 6.93 -3.88
N GLY A 283 -16.74 5.63 -3.66
CA GLY A 283 -15.73 4.58 -3.64
C GLY A 283 -14.94 4.52 -2.32
N VAL A 284 -14.15 3.46 -2.19
CA VAL A 284 -13.14 3.32 -1.13
C VAL A 284 -12.03 4.33 -1.39
N ASP A 285 -11.77 5.18 -0.42
CA ASP A 285 -10.78 6.25 -0.52
C ASP A 285 -9.52 5.87 0.26
N ALA A 286 -8.39 5.89 -0.44
CA ALA A 286 -7.05 5.71 0.10
C ALA A 286 -6.02 6.38 -0.83
N ARG A 287 -5.08 7.11 -0.23
CA ARG A 287 -3.95 7.68 -0.97
C ARG A 287 -2.94 6.60 -1.33
N TYR A 288 -2.07 6.92 -2.28
CA TYR A 288 -0.87 6.14 -2.52
C TYR A 288 0.14 6.32 -1.36
N TYR A 289 0.85 5.25 -1.02
CA TYR A 289 1.89 5.23 0.00
C TYR A 289 3.23 4.85 -0.63
N THR A 290 4.29 5.56 -0.25
CA THR A 290 5.65 5.25 -0.70
C THR A 290 6.16 3.95 -0.09
N HIS A 291 7.17 3.32 -0.70
CA HIS A 291 7.81 2.13 -0.13
C HIS A 291 8.30 2.34 1.31
N GLN A 292 8.81 3.54 1.62
CA GLN A 292 9.25 3.88 2.97
C GLN A 292 8.07 3.88 3.96
N GLU A 293 6.97 4.55 3.62
CA GLU A 293 5.76 4.57 4.46
C GLU A 293 5.19 3.17 4.67
N ILE A 294 5.14 2.36 3.60
CA ILE A 294 4.67 0.97 3.68
C ILE A 294 5.57 0.15 4.60
N THR A 295 6.88 0.29 4.45
CA THR A 295 7.88 -0.43 5.27
C THR A 295 7.74 -0.05 6.74
N THR A 296 7.61 1.24 7.03
CA THR A 296 7.39 1.75 8.39
C THR A 296 6.06 1.26 8.97
N ALA A 297 4.97 1.32 8.21
CA ALA A 297 3.65 0.91 8.67
C ALA A 297 3.53 -0.59 8.96
N LEU A 298 4.30 -1.41 8.26
CA LEU A 298 4.30 -2.88 8.44
C LEU A 298 5.36 -3.36 9.44
N ALA A 299 6.19 -2.47 9.97
CA ALA A 299 7.25 -2.86 10.89
C ALA A 299 6.65 -3.46 12.18
N GLY A 300 6.92 -4.74 12.42
CA GLY A 300 6.43 -5.46 13.59
C GLY A 300 4.98 -5.95 13.51
N ILE A 301 4.28 -5.72 12.39
CA ILE A 301 2.90 -6.16 12.20
C ILE A 301 2.84 -7.66 11.90
N GLN A 302 1.96 -8.39 12.59
CA GLN A 302 1.67 -9.80 12.32
C GLN A 302 0.17 -10.05 12.14
N GLY A 303 -0.19 -11.03 11.31
CA GLY A 303 -1.57 -11.45 11.08
C GLY A 303 -2.48 -10.30 10.61
N THR A 304 -3.48 -9.97 11.42
CA THR A 304 -4.53 -8.97 11.09
C THR A 304 -4.36 -7.61 11.76
N GLU A 305 -3.26 -7.38 12.46
CA GLU A 305 -3.00 -6.08 13.10
C GLU A 305 -2.98 -4.93 12.07
N PRO A 306 -3.61 -3.77 12.36
CA PRO A 306 -3.64 -2.65 11.42
C PRO A 306 -2.26 -2.03 11.18
N ALA A 307 -1.87 -1.87 9.92
CA ALA A 307 -0.67 -1.16 9.47
C ALA A 307 -0.97 0.33 9.30
N LEU A 308 -1.11 1.04 10.42
CA LEU A 308 -1.48 2.45 10.42
C LEU A 308 -0.32 3.34 10.01
N VAL A 309 -0.60 4.34 9.18
CA VAL A 309 0.35 5.40 8.84
C VAL A 309 -0.04 6.65 9.62
N ASP A 310 0.88 7.19 10.40
CA ASP A 310 0.67 8.48 11.04
C ASP A 310 0.51 9.56 9.96
N SER A 311 -0.70 10.08 9.86
CA SER A 311 -1.07 11.14 8.93
C SER A 311 -0.94 12.52 9.54
N GLN A 312 -0.51 12.64 10.81
CA GLN A 312 -0.20 13.94 11.39
C GLN A 312 0.98 14.55 10.62
N PRO A 313 0.90 15.85 10.29
CA PRO A 313 2.00 16.48 9.61
C PRO A 313 3.24 16.50 10.52
N ILE A 314 4.41 16.26 9.93
CA ILE A 314 5.69 16.60 10.54
C ILE A 314 5.72 18.12 10.68
N ARG A 315 5.57 18.61 11.91
CA ARG A 315 5.60 20.03 12.20
C ARG A 315 7.03 20.48 12.39
N VAL A 316 7.41 21.50 11.63
CA VAL A 316 8.72 22.11 11.64
C VAL A 316 8.59 23.53 12.17
N LEU A 317 9.38 23.88 13.19
CA LEU A 317 9.54 25.29 13.57
C LEU A 317 10.77 25.83 12.84
N LEU A 318 10.56 26.71 11.87
CA LEU A 318 11.63 27.43 11.17
C LEU A 318 11.81 28.79 11.84
N PHE A 319 12.83 28.91 12.69
CA PHE A 319 13.17 30.22 13.24
C PHE A 319 14.26 30.89 12.41
N ALA A 320 14.01 32.13 12.05
CA ALA A 320 14.82 32.87 11.11
C ALA A 320 15.15 34.28 11.59
N GLY A 321 16.27 34.80 11.08
CA GLY A 321 16.55 36.22 11.09
C GLY A 321 17.54 36.70 12.14
N ASN A 322 17.56 38.03 12.26
CA ASN A 322 18.31 38.94 13.12
C ASN A 322 18.65 40.14 12.23
N GLU A 323 18.16 41.33 12.57
CA GLU A 323 18.34 42.52 11.73
C GLU A 323 19.80 43.02 11.72
N ALA A 324 20.58 42.74 12.77
CA ALA A 324 22.02 43.04 12.82
C ALA A 324 22.82 42.20 11.81
N HIS A 325 22.19 41.17 11.23
CA HIS A 325 22.79 40.25 10.25
C HIS A 325 22.01 40.17 8.92
N ALA A 326 21.34 41.24 8.51
CA ALA A 326 20.47 41.26 7.32
C ALA A 326 21.16 40.95 5.97
N TRP A 327 22.49 41.04 5.87
CA TRP A 327 23.23 40.73 4.64
C TRP A 327 23.28 39.23 4.30
N HIS A 328 23.02 38.35 5.27
CA HIS A 328 22.56 37.00 4.97
C HIS A 328 21.04 37.08 4.83
N ASN A 329 20.57 37.24 3.59
CA ASN A 329 19.23 37.69 3.24
C ASN A 329 18.12 36.68 3.63
N TRP A 330 17.92 36.48 4.93
CA TRP A 330 16.98 35.55 5.52
C TRP A 330 15.54 35.86 5.11
N LYS A 331 15.21 37.14 4.90
CA LYS A 331 13.91 37.57 4.36
C LYS A 331 13.62 36.95 2.98
N LYS A 332 14.65 36.68 2.17
CA LYS A 332 14.52 35.99 0.88
C LYS A 332 14.74 34.48 0.98
N THR A 333 15.62 33.99 1.85
CA THR A 333 15.90 32.55 1.93
C THR A 333 14.87 31.77 2.74
N THR A 334 14.28 32.35 3.79
CA THR A 334 13.28 31.67 4.64
C THR A 334 12.06 31.17 3.86
N PRO A 335 11.40 31.98 2.99
CA PRO A 335 10.27 31.47 2.20
C PRO A 335 10.67 30.37 1.19
N VAL A 336 11.92 30.39 0.71
CA VAL A 336 12.43 29.34 -0.19
C VAL A 336 12.65 28.04 0.58
N ILE A 337 13.22 28.11 1.79
CA ILE A 337 13.42 26.95 2.67
C ILE A 337 12.07 26.34 3.04
N GLU A 338 11.12 27.16 3.49
CA GLU A 338 9.74 26.77 3.77
C GLU A 338 9.12 26.06 2.56
N GLN A 339 9.16 26.69 1.38
CA GLN A 339 8.63 26.11 0.16
C GLN A 339 9.29 24.77 -0.19
N GLN A 340 10.61 24.62 -0.04
CA GLN A 340 11.29 23.36 -0.35
C GLN A 340 10.91 22.25 0.64
N LEU A 341 10.75 22.56 1.92
CA LEU A 341 10.31 21.60 2.94
C LEU A 341 8.87 21.15 2.69
N GLU A 342 7.96 22.08 2.41
CA GLU A 342 6.55 21.78 2.18
C GLU A 342 6.24 21.17 0.79
N ARG A 343 7.26 20.93 -0.05
CA ARG A 343 7.09 20.08 -1.25
C ARG A 343 6.62 18.68 -0.89
N ASP A 344 6.98 18.20 0.30
CA ASP A 344 6.38 17.02 0.88
C ASP A 344 5.09 17.45 1.62
N PRO A 345 3.89 16.99 1.20
CA PRO A 345 2.63 17.41 1.80
C PRO A 345 2.48 16.99 3.27
N ARG A 346 3.34 16.11 3.76
CA ARG A 346 3.39 15.69 5.17
C ARG A 346 4.10 16.71 6.05
N ILE A 347 4.87 17.64 5.51
CA ILE A 347 5.59 18.64 6.30
C ILE A 347 4.76 19.92 6.39
N LYS A 348 4.69 20.49 7.59
CA LYS A 348 4.09 21.81 7.83
C LYS A 348 5.08 22.68 8.59
N VAL A 349 5.39 23.83 8.02
CA VAL A 349 6.39 24.75 8.56
C VAL A 349 5.69 25.93 9.23
N ASP A 350 5.98 26.15 10.51
CA ASP A 350 5.66 27.40 11.18
C ASP A 350 6.92 28.27 11.22
N VAL A 351 6.85 29.45 10.62
CA VAL A 351 7.95 30.41 10.62
C VAL A 351 7.83 31.35 11.81
N THR A 352 8.95 31.59 12.51
CA THR A 352 9.07 32.69 13.47
C THR A 352 10.32 33.52 13.22
N ASN A 353 10.22 34.83 13.44
CA ASN A 353 11.33 35.76 13.38
C ASN A 353 11.72 36.31 14.78
N ASP A 354 11.09 35.79 15.84
CA ASP A 354 11.41 36.11 17.22
C ASP A 354 12.09 34.90 17.86
N ILE A 355 13.38 35.01 18.17
CA ILE A 355 14.13 33.89 18.76
C ILE A 355 13.64 33.52 20.16
N GLU A 356 12.96 34.43 20.84
CA GLU A 356 12.36 34.15 22.15
C GLU A 356 11.10 33.27 22.04
N ASP A 357 10.59 32.99 20.84
CA ASP A 357 9.54 32.00 20.63
C ASP A 357 9.96 30.58 21.03
N LEU A 358 11.27 30.33 21.19
CA LEU A 358 11.78 29.09 21.77
C LEU A 358 11.21 28.79 23.16
N SER A 359 10.86 29.83 23.95
CA SER A 359 10.17 29.65 25.24
C SER A 359 8.70 30.06 25.23
N LYS A 360 8.24 30.84 24.25
CA LYS A 360 6.83 31.27 24.14
C LYS A 360 5.93 30.23 23.47
N LYS A 361 6.49 29.37 22.62
CA LYS A 361 5.78 28.26 21.96
C LYS A 361 5.97 26.94 22.70
N ASN A 362 5.02 26.02 22.54
CA ASN A 362 5.21 24.64 23.00
C ASN A 362 6.08 23.88 22.00
N LEU A 363 7.39 23.73 22.28
CA LEU A 363 8.32 23.03 21.38
C LEU A 363 7.98 21.55 21.17
N GLN A 364 7.16 20.94 22.04
CA GLN A 364 6.71 19.55 21.87
C GLN A 364 5.73 19.37 20.70
N ASP A 365 5.18 20.47 20.19
CA ASP A 365 4.32 20.44 19.01
C ASP A 365 5.10 20.22 17.71
N TYR A 366 6.45 20.27 17.74
CA TYR A 366 7.31 20.22 16.56
C TYR A 366 8.25 19.01 16.61
N GLN A 367 8.37 18.28 15.50
CA GLN A 367 9.30 17.15 15.39
C GLN A 367 10.72 17.62 15.04
N VAL A 368 10.84 18.74 14.33
CA VAL A 368 12.14 19.32 13.91
C VAL A 368 12.13 20.83 14.10
N ILE A 369 13.25 21.36 14.57
CA ILE A 369 13.55 22.79 14.50
C ILE A 369 14.57 23.03 13.38
N VAL A 370 14.28 23.99 12.50
CA VAL A 370 15.20 24.46 11.46
C VAL A 370 15.67 25.86 11.81
N GLN A 371 16.98 26.06 11.86
CA GLN A 371 17.60 27.33 12.23
C GLN A 371 18.17 28.05 11.00
N ASN A 372 17.60 29.21 10.69
CA ASN A 372 18.09 30.17 9.70
C ASN A 372 18.42 31.52 10.38
N TYR A 373 19.22 31.47 11.45
CA TYR A 373 19.46 32.57 12.40
C TYR A 373 20.94 32.71 12.74
N ALA A 374 21.46 33.94 12.81
CA ALA A 374 22.74 34.24 13.44
C ALA A 374 22.76 35.68 13.97
N ASN A 375 23.26 35.88 15.19
CA ASN A 375 23.28 37.16 15.90
C ASN A 375 24.57 37.96 15.67
N TRP A 376 25.03 38.04 14.42
CA TRP A 376 26.20 38.85 14.10
C TRP A 376 25.93 40.33 14.40
N HIS A 377 26.87 41.00 15.07
CA HIS A 377 26.69 42.35 15.58
C HIS A 377 25.52 42.56 16.56
N ASP A 378 25.03 41.48 17.18
CA ASP A 378 23.99 41.54 18.20
C ASP A 378 24.44 40.81 19.46
N GLY A 379 24.79 41.61 20.48
CA GLY A 379 25.21 41.14 21.80
C GLY A 379 24.06 40.66 22.69
N THR A 380 22.81 40.76 22.26
CA THR A 380 21.65 40.38 23.06
C THR A 380 21.70 38.88 23.39
N PRO A 381 21.82 38.48 24.67
CA PRO A 381 21.82 37.08 25.05
C PRO A 381 20.41 36.48 24.86
N LEU A 382 20.36 35.24 24.36
CA LEU A 382 19.13 34.44 24.39
C LEU A 382 18.69 34.27 25.85
N SER A 383 17.40 34.48 26.16
CA SER A 383 16.90 34.35 27.53
C SER A 383 17.13 32.95 28.11
N GLU A 384 17.26 32.88 29.44
CA GLU A 384 17.46 31.61 30.15
C GLU A 384 16.31 30.63 29.93
N SER A 385 15.07 31.13 29.82
CA SER A 385 13.90 30.33 29.48
C SER A 385 14.02 29.72 28.09
N SER A 386 14.45 30.49 27.09
CA SER A 386 14.61 30.01 25.71
C SER A 386 15.78 29.04 25.57
N ARG A 387 16.91 29.30 26.26
CA ARG A 387 18.03 28.35 26.36
C ARG A 387 17.57 27.02 26.96
N THR A 388 16.86 27.07 28.09
CA THR A 388 16.36 25.88 28.78
C THR A 388 15.36 25.09 27.92
N ALA A 389 14.40 25.79 27.30
CA ALA A 389 13.40 25.15 26.44
C ALA A 389 14.05 24.44 25.23
N PHE A 390 15.01 25.09 24.57
CA PHE A 390 15.74 24.50 23.44
C PHE A 390 16.56 23.28 23.86
N MET A 391 17.27 23.35 24.99
CA MET A 391 18.04 22.21 25.50
C MET A 391 17.14 21.02 25.86
N ASN A 392 16.01 21.27 26.53
CA ASN A 392 15.05 20.23 26.89
C ASN A 392 14.45 19.56 25.66
N TYR A 393 14.15 20.34 24.62
CA TYR A 393 13.67 19.83 23.34
C TYR A 393 14.64 18.82 22.72
N LEU A 394 15.93 19.18 22.62
CA LEU A 394 16.96 18.31 22.06
C LEU A 394 17.20 17.06 22.91
N GLN A 395 17.24 17.21 24.24
CA GLN A 395 17.42 16.09 25.17
C GLN A 395 16.29 15.05 25.10
N ARG A 396 15.09 15.47 24.69
CA ARG A 396 13.93 14.58 24.48
C ARG A 396 13.89 13.95 23.08
N GLY A 397 14.91 14.16 22.25
CA GLY A 397 15.00 13.59 20.91
C GLY A 397 14.43 14.48 19.80
N GLY A 398 14.18 15.77 20.07
CA GLY A 398 13.79 16.74 19.05
C GLY A 398 14.87 16.88 17.96
N GLY A 399 14.45 16.92 16.69
CA GLY A 399 15.36 17.08 15.55
C GLY A 399 15.86 18.52 15.39
N LEU A 400 17.10 18.69 14.92
CA LEU A 400 17.68 20.00 14.66
C LEU A 400 18.40 20.04 13.31
N ILE A 401 18.07 21.05 12.50
CA ILE A 401 18.76 21.38 11.26
C ILE A 401 19.33 22.78 11.38
N LEU A 402 20.62 22.92 11.08
CA LEU A 402 21.33 24.19 11.07
C LEU A 402 21.61 24.56 9.62
N ILE A 403 21.12 25.72 9.19
CA ILE A 403 21.33 26.18 7.82
C ILE A 403 22.43 27.25 7.82
N HIS A 404 23.47 26.98 7.03
CA HIS A 404 24.58 27.90 6.79
C HIS A 404 25.16 28.43 8.11
N PHE A 405 24.97 29.73 8.38
CA PHE A 405 25.65 30.42 9.47
C PHE A 405 24.99 30.27 10.84
N ALA A 406 23.93 29.46 10.93
CA ALA A 406 23.36 29.04 12.20
C ALA A 406 24.39 28.40 13.13
N ASN A 407 25.36 27.68 12.58
CA ASN A 407 26.44 27.06 13.35
C ASN A 407 27.40 28.08 14.00
N GLY A 408 27.39 29.35 13.59
CA GLY A 408 28.18 30.43 14.18
C GLY A 408 27.50 31.19 15.30
N ALA A 409 26.18 31.05 15.48
CA ALA A 409 25.41 31.82 16.46
C ALA A 409 25.92 31.65 17.90
N PHE A 410 25.73 32.69 18.72
CA PHE A 410 26.05 32.70 20.16
C PHE A 410 27.51 32.35 20.51
N HIS A 411 28.44 32.67 19.60
CA HIS A 411 29.86 32.48 19.82
C HIS A 411 30.52 33.80 20.24
N PHE A 412 31.28 33.82 21.33
CA PHE A 412 31.93 35.03 21.87
C PHE A 412 32.77 35.80 20.86
N SER A 413 33.39 35.10 19.89
CA SER A 413 34.24 35.73 18.87
C SER A 413 33.47 36.30 17.69
N LEU A 414 32.14 36.17 17.64
CA LEU A 414 31.35 36.89 16.65
C LEU A 414 31.50 38.40 16.87
N PRO A 415 31.75 39.19 15.80
CA PRO A 415 31.88 40.63 15.93
C PRO A 415 30.69 41.26 16.65
N GLN A 416 30.98 42.10 17.65
CA GLN A 416 30.02 42.83 18.49
C GLN A 416 28.89 41.95 19.10
N ALA A 417 29.11 40.64 19.22
CA ALA A 417 28.14 39.71 19.79
C ALA A 417 28.69 38.96 21.01
N GLY A 418 29.85 39.37 21.53
CA GLY A 418 30.55 38.69 22.63
C GLY A 418 29.72 38.52 23.90
N GLU A 419 28.83 39.48 24.21
CA GLU A 419 27.94 39.42 25.38
C GLU A 419 26.86 38.34 25.26
N SER A 420 26.54 37.90 24.05
CA SER A 420 25.53 36.87 23.77
C SER A 420 26.02 35.44 24.01
N ASP A 421 27.28 35.26 24.42
CA ASP A 421 27.97 33.97 24.43
C ASP A 421 27.13 32.88 25.11
N TRP A 422 27.04 31.74 24.41
CA TRP A 422 26.36 30.56 24.91
C TRP A 422 27.23 29.31 24.74
N PRO A 423 28.01 28.94 25.78
CA PRO A 423 28.90 27.78 25.72
C PRO A 423 28.23 26.46 25.37
N GLU A 424 26.99 26.22 25.80
CA GLU A 424 26.28 24.97 25.55
C GLU A 424 25.88 24.83 24.08
N TYR A 425 25.59 25.92 23.37
CA TYR A 425 25.26 25.89 21.96
C TYR A 425 26.36 25.24 21.11
N ARG A 426 27.63 25.45 21.50
CA ARG A 426 28.78 24.84 20.83
C ARG A 426 28.81 23.32 20.94
N LYS A 427 28.21 22.76 21.99
CA LYS A 427 28.06 21.31 22.18
C LYS A 427 26.97 20.72 21.29
N ILE A 428 26.01 21.55 20.88
CA ILE A 428 24.89 21.17 19.99
C ILE A 428 25.37 21.11 18.54
N VAL A 429 25.97 22.19 18.04
CA VAL A 429 26.22 22.36 16.59
C VAL A 429 27.47 21.64 16.07
N ARG A 430 28.28 21.04 16.97
CA ARG A 430 29.50 20.23 16.75
C ARG A 430 30.64 20.88 15.94
N ARG A 431 30.39 21.93 15.16
CA ARG A 431 31.37 22.79 14.49
C ARG A 431 30.89 24.23 14.57
N VAL A 432 31.74 25.12 15.07
CA VAL A 432 31.42 26.54 15.30
C VAL A 432 32.37 27.45 14.56
N TRP A 433 31.90 28.65 14.24
CA TRP A 433 32.71 29.69 13.64
C TRP A 433 33.51 30.44 14.71
N ASN A 434 34.84 30.48 14.60
CA ASN A 434 35.72 31.11 15.58
C ASN A 434 36.65 32.17 14.95
N HIS A 435 36.33 33.46 15.13
CA HIS A 435 37.15 34.56 14.60
C HIS A 435 38.41 34.87 15.40
N ASP A 436 38.46 34.45 16.66
CA ASP A 436 39.60 34.68 17.56
C ASP A 436 40.61 33.52 17.51
N GLY A 437 40.33 32.50 16.68
CA GLY A 437 41.27 31.42 16.43
C GLY A 437 42.59 31.92 15.85
N LYS A 438 43.64 31.10 16.01
CA LYS A 438 44.98 31.35 15.43
C LYS A 438 45.30 30.28 14.40
N GLY A 439 45.95 30.68 13.31
CA GLY A 439 46.26 29.76 12.20
C GLY A 439 45.00 29.05 11.70
N ASP A 440 45.08 27.73 11.58
CA ASP A 440 43.98 26.86 11.10
C ASP A 440 42.74 26.84 12.01
N GLN A 441 42.84 27.36 13.24
CA GLN A 441 41.69 27.49 14.14
C GLN A 441 40.86 28.74 13.88
N LYS A 442 41.35 29.67 13.04
CA LYS A 442 40.65 30.90 12.69
C LYS A 442 39.67 30.63 11.56
N SER A 443 38.38 30.82 11.81
CA SER A 443 37.37 30.74 10.76
C SER A 443 37.39 31.98 9.88
N GLY A 444 37.16 31.77 8.59
CA GLY A 444 37.18 32.81 7.57
C GLY A 444 36.49 32.35 6.29
N HIS A 445 36.17 33.30 5.43
CA HIS A 445 35.63 33.01 4.10
C HIS A 445 36.78 32.91 3.11
N ASP A 446 36.69 31.94 2.20
CA ASP A 446 37.48 31.93 0.98
C ASP A 446 36.94 32.93 -0.04
N ALA A 447 37.72 33.22 -1.07
CA ALA A 447 37.23 33.98 -2.21
C ALA A 447 36.09 33.22 -2.92
N PHE A 448 35.14 33.95 -3.51
CA PHE A 448 34.10 33.34 -4.34
C PHE A 448 34.72 32.51 -5.46
N GLY A 449 34.24 31.29 -5.65
CA GLY A 449 34.74 30.36 -6.65
C GLY A 449 33.82 29.15 -6.82
N GLU A 450 34.12 28.35 -7.84
CA GLU A 450 33.45 27.07 -8.07
C GLU A 450 33.99 26.01 -7.11
N PHE A 451 33.11 25.14 -6.63
CA PHE A 451 33.46 24.00 -5.81
C PHE A 451 32.59 22.81 -6.15
N THR A 452 33.16 21.61 -6.02
CA THR A 452 32.42 20.35 -6.20
C THR A 452 31.82 19.93 -4.87
N VAL A 453 30.50 19.79 -4.83
CA VAL A 453 29.80 19.21 -3.67
C VAL A 453 29.78 17.70 -3.81
N GLN A 454 30.35 17.01 -2.83
CA GLN A 454 30.22 15.55 -2.69
C GLN A 454 29.24 15.26 -1.56
N ILE A 455 28.16 14.55 -1.88
CA ILE A 455 27.23 14.03 -0.88
C ILE A 455 27.87 12.76 -0.33
N THR A 456 27.99 12.67 0.99
CA THR A 456 28.53 11.51 1.70
C THR A 456 27.42 10.83 2.49
N ASP A 457 27.46 9.50 2.54
CA ASP A 457 26.51 8.66 3.29
C ASP A 457 26.73 8.69 4.80
#